data_AF-A0A9P5UMK3-F1
#
_entry.id   AF-A0A9P5UMK3-F1
#
_cell.length_a   1.000
_cell.length_b   1.000
_cell.length_c   1.000
_cell.angle_alpha   90.00
_cell.angle_beta   90.00
_cell.angle_gamma   90.00
#
_symmetry.space_group_name_H-M   'P 1'
#
loop_
_entity.id
_entity.type
_entity.pdbx_description
1 polymer ?
#
loop_
_entity_poly.entity_id
_entity_poly.type
_entity_poly.pdbx_seq_one_letter_code
_entity_poly.pdbx_strand_id
1 'polypeptide(L)'
;LRTSTLSQDELKAFNSLMDDDFVECGTAYLMRLAEAIFKEQDGNPIVQYIQRLDKNTWKSAFFGTDAEVKLLRDASPLMRTGNQYRFVHRSVLEYFLSRIIYNPVSIDDDKEADSQDEAEASPPRPLDANSLLFQKNLLEESSVIQFLCDRVKLNLTFEQQLRTVIDQSKIDASTTIAATNAITIL
;
A
#
# COMPACT_ATOMS: atom_id res chain seq x y z
N LEU A 1 30.88 8.11 -11.48
CA LEU A 1 30.04 8.34 -10.28
C LEU A 1 29.61 9.81 -10.31
N ARG A 2 28.37 10.12 -10.68
CA ARG A 2 27.85 11.50 -10.58
C ARG A 2 27.66 11.79 -9.10
N THR A 3 28.45 12.70 -8.55
CA THR A 3 28.17 13.31 -7.25
C THR A 3 26.93 14.18 -7.44
N SER A 4 25.77 13.69 -7.00
CA SER A 4 24.52 14.45 -7.04
C SER A 4 24.57 15.53 -5.97
N THR A 5 24.97 16.73 -6.35
CA THR A 5 24.76 17.92 -5.53
C THR A 5 23.28 18.24 -5.57
N LEU A 6 22.56 17.99 -4.47
CA LEU A 6 21.15 18.35 -4.34
C LEU A 6 21.01 19.88 -4.49
N SER A 7 19.94 20.33 -5.15
CA SER A 7 19.57 21.74 -5.13
C SER A 7 19.17 22.17 -3.70
N GLN A 8 19.07 23.48 -3.44
CA GLN A 8 18.60 23.96 -2.13
C GLN A 8 17.18 23.45 -1.80
N ASP A 9 16.30 23.41 -2.80
CA ASP A 9 14.93 22.93 -2.63
C ASP A 9 14.90 21.42 -2.36
N GLU A 10 15.72 20.64 -3.07
CA GLU A 10 15.87 19.20 -2.83
C GLU A 10 16.49 18.92 -1.45
N LEU A 11 17.45 19.72 -1.01
CA LEU A 11 18.06 19.55 0.32
C LEU A 11 17.06 19.85 1.44
N LYS A 12 16.22 20.86 1.27
CA LYS A 12 15.14 21.18 2.21
C LYS A 12 14.11 20.05 2.26
N ALA A 13 13.67 19.54 1.11
CA ALA A 13 12.75 18.41 1.03
C ALA A 13 13.35 17.13 1.65
N PHE A 14 14.63 16.87 1.38
CA PHE A 14 15.34 15.73 1.96
C PHE A 14 15.38 15.80 3.49
N ASN A 15 15.72 16.96 4.07
CA ASN A 15 15.73 17.12 5.52
C ASN A 15 14.34 16.93 6.13
N SER A 16 13.29 17.48 5.49
CA SER A 16 11.90 17.24 5.92
C SER A 16 11.55 15.76 5.94
N LEU A 17 11.89 15.02 4.88
CA LEU A 17 11.64 13.58 4.82
C LEU A 17 12.45 12.79 5.85
N MET A 18 13.66 13.25 6.20
CA MET A 18 14.47 12.62 7.25
C MET A 18 13.86 12.83 8.64
N ASP A 19 13.25 13.99 8.88
CA ASP A 19 12.55 14.30 10.13
C ASP A 19 11.29 13.44 10.30
N ASP A 20 10.62 13.08 9.20
CA ASP A 20 9.37 12.27 9.15
C ASP A 20 9.60 10.76 8.88
N ASP A 21 10.80 10.23 9.19
CA ASP A 21 11.28 8.89 8.80
C ASP A 21 11.19 8.65 7.28
N PHE A 22 12.34 8.82 6.62
CA PHE A 22 12.46 8.65 5.18
C PHE A 22 11.99 7.29 4.66
N VAL A 23 12.18 6.21 5.45
CA VAL A 23 11.78 4.86 5.06
C VAL A 23 10.26 4.70 5.11
N GLU A 24 9.63 5.27 6.14
CA GLU A 24 8.17 5.27 6.26
C GLU A 24 7.54 6.12 5.15
N CYS A 25 8.06 7.32 4.91
CA CYS A 25 7.64 8.17 3.80
C CYS A 25 7.76 7.47 2.44
N GLY A 26 8.89 6.78 2.19
CA GLY A 26 9.12 5.98 1.00
C GLY A 26 8.14 4.81 0.87
N THR A 27 7.87 4.11 1.96
CA THR A 27 6.91 2.99 2.01
C THR A 27 5.49 3.46 1.72
N ALA A 28 5.06 4.55 2.38
CA ALA A 28 3.75 5.16 2.18
C ALA A 28 3.57 5.69 0.74
N TYR A 29 4.62 6.29 0.18
CA TYR A 29 4.63 6.71 -1.23
C TYR A 29 4.41 5.53 -2.18
N LEU A 30 5.10 4.40 -1.97
CA LEU A 30 4.99 3.21 -2.82
C LEU A 30 3.65 2.49 -2.67
N MET A 31 3.08 2.47 -1.45
CA MET A 31 1.73 1.98 -1.21
C MET A 31 0.70 2.82 -1.96
N ARG A 32 0.73 4.14 -1.81
CA ARG A 32 -0.18 5.05 -2.54
C ARG A 32 -0.04 4.93 -4.06
N LEU A 33 1.19 4.74 -4.56
CA LEU A 33 1.43 4.52 -5.99
C LEU A 33 0.83 3.19 -6.46
N ALA A 34 1.01 2.12 -5.69
CA ALA A 34 0.46 0.81 -6.00
C ALA A 34 -1.07 0.87 -6.06
N GLU A 35 -1.72 1.45 -5.05
CA GLU A 35 -3.16 1.67 -5.02
C GLU A 35 -3.64 2.46 -6.24
N ALA A 36 -2.99 3.58 -6.57
CA ALA A 36 -3.35 4.39 -7.72
C ALA A 36 -3.24 3.62 -9.04
N ILE A 37 -2.20 2.81 -9.24
CA ILE A 37 -2.06 1.96 -10.43
C ILE A 37 -3.22 0.95 -10.54
N PHE A 38 -3.61 0.35 -9.41
CA PHE A 38 -4.71 -0.61 -9.38
C PHE A 38 -6.07 0.04 -9.61
N LYS A 39 -6.27 1.25 -9.09
CA LYS A 39 -7.51 2.01 -9.22
C LYS A 39 -7.68 2.63 -10.61
N GLU A 40 -6.62 3.24 -11.14
CA GLU A 40 -6.70 4.09 -12.33
C GLU A 40 -6.26 3.38 -13.62
N GLN A 41 -5.54 2.25 -13.51
CA GLN A 41 -5.04 1.47 -14.65
C GLN A 41 -5.30 -0.03 -14.52
N ASP A 42 -6.19 -0.43 -13.62
CA ASP A 42 -6.57 -1.82 -13.37
C ASP A 42 -5.36 -2.76 -13.13
N GLY A 43 -4.34 -2.25 -12.45
CA GLY A 43 -3.15 -3.02 -12.09
C GLY A 43 -2.11 -3.14 -13.21
N ASN A 44 -2.29 -2.45 -14.35
CA ASN A 44 -1.29 -2.43 -15.40
C ASN A 44 0.00 -1.73 -14.89
N PRO A 45 1.14 -2.43 -14.80
CA PRO A 45 2.32 -1.94 -14.09
C PRO A 45 3.09 -0.84 -14.81
N ILE A 46 2.73 -0.49 -16.06
CA ILE A 46 3.43 0.51 -16.87
C ILE A 46 2.64 1.82 -16.84
N VAL A 47 3.21 2.83 -16.17
CA VAL A 47 2.66 4.18 -16.12
C VAL A 47 3.38 5.06 -17.14
N GLN A 48 2.66 5.54 -18.15
CA GLN A 48 3.18 6.55 -19.06
C GLN A 48 2.95 7.95 -18.47
N TYR A 49 4.00 8.74 -18.33
CA TYR A 49 3.94 10.09 -17.79
C TYR A 49 4.70 11.11 -18.63
N ILE A 50 3.99 12.15 -19.05
CA ILE A 50 4.50 13.31 -19.76
C ILE A 50 4.04 14.56 -19.01
N GLN A 51 4.97 15.25 -18.33
CA GLN A 51 4.69 16.42 -17.48
C GLN A 51 3.66 17.39 -18.07
N ARG A 52 3.79 17.74 -19.36
CA ARG A 52 2.92 18.73 -20.00
C ARG A 52 1.47 18.25 -20.17
N LEU A 53 1.27 16.95 -20.36
CA LEU A 53 -0.03 16.34 -20.60
C LEU A 53 -0.68 15.88 -19.28
N ASP A 54 0.13 15.27 -18.42
CA ASP A 54 -0.35 14.57 -17.23
C ASP A 54 -0.32 15.44 -15.96
N LYS A 55 0.05 16.72 -16.03
CA LYS A 55 0.16 17.62 -14.84
C LYS A 55 -1.10 17.67 -13.98
N ASN A 56 -2.27 17.49 -14.58
CA ASN A 56 -3.57 17.57 -13.90
C ASN A 56 -4.20 16.18 -13.69
N THR A 57 -3.42 15.11 -13.82
CA THR A 57 -3.87 13.72 -13.60
C THR A 57 -3.28 13.18 -12.30
N TRP A 58 -3.81 12.06 -11.81
CA TRP A 58 -3.28 11.38 -10.62
C TRP A 58 -1.76 11.11 -10.71
N LYS A 59 -1.23 10.93 -11.92
CA LYS A 59 0.19 10.63 -12.16
C LYS A 59 1.12 11.75 -11.70
N SER A 60 0.69 13.01 -11.73
CA SER A 60 1.56 14.12 -11.34
C SER A 60 1.91 14.10 -9.85
N ALA A 61 1.08 13.47 -9.02
CA ALA A 61 1.35 13.25 -7.60
C ALA A 61 2.54 12.29 -7.34
N PHE A 62 2.91 11.48 -8.32
CA PHE A 62 3.96 10.46 -8.20
C PHE A 62 5.16 10.70 -9.14
N PHE A 63 4.90 11.26 -10.32
CA PHE A 63 5.90 11.44 -11.38
C PHE A 63 6.22 12.90 -11.67
N GLY A 64 5.65 13.83 -10.89
CA GLY A 64 5.86 15.26 -11.02
C GLY A 64 7.29 15.73 -10.74
N THR A 65 7.47 17.05 -10.86
CA THR A 65 8.74 17.76 -10.65
C THR A 65 8.89 18.32 -9.24
N ASP A 66 7.92 18.09 -8.36
CA ASP A 66 8.05 18.44 -6.95
C ASP A 66 9.29 17.77 -6.34
N ALA A 67 10.00 18.50 -5.48
CA ALA A 67 11.30 18.07 -4.96
C ALA A 67 11.17 16.81 -4.09
N GLU A 68 10.15 16.73 -3.24
CA GLU A 68 9.89 15.58 -2.38
C GLU A 68 9.49 14.36 -3.20
N VAL A 69 8.52 14.54 -4.11
CA VAL A 69 8.08 13.47 -5.03
C VAL A 69 9.24 12.93 -5.86
N LYS A 70 10.12 13.83 -6.33
CA LYS A 70 11.32 13.43 -7.09
C LYS A 70 12.28 12.61 -6.23
N LEU A 71 12.57 13.04 -5.01
CA LEU A 71 13.45 12.29 -4.10
C LEU A 71 12.90 10.90 -3.77
N LEU A 72 11.61 10.83 -3.41
CA LEU A 72 10.94 9.56 -3.11
C LEU A 72 10.94 8.62 -4.32
N ARG A 73 10.62 9.14 -5.51
CA ARG A 73 10.67 8.37 -6.75
C ARG A 73 12.08 7.89 -7.09
N ASP A 74 13.09 8.74 -6.92
CA ASP A 74 14.47 8.42 -7.27
C ASP A 74 15.10 7.43 -6.27
N ALA A 75 14.61 7.39 -5.02
CA ALA A 75 14.97 6.39 -4.00
C ALA A 75 14.13 5.10 -4.06
N SER A 76 13.10 5.06 -4.90
CA SER A 76 12.16 3.94 -5.01
C SER A 76 12.65 2.84 -5.95
N PRO A 77 12.17 1.58 -5.80
CA PRO A 77 12.43 0.47 -6.71
C PRO A 77 11.62 0.60 -8.02
N LEU A 78 11.75 1.74 -8.68
CA LEU A 78 11.10 2.08 -9.95
C LEU A 78 12.15 2.16 -11.07
N MET A 79 11.80 1.61 -12.22
CA MET A 79 12.56 1.76 -13.45
C MET A 79 11.89 2.78 -14.35
N ARG A 80 12.71 3.59 -15.02
CA ARG A 80 12.26 4.55 -16.03
C ARG A 80 12.85 4.22 -17.40
N THR A 81 12.00 4.04 -18.39
CA THR A 81 12.39 3.90 -19.81
C THR A 81 11.71 5.01 -20.62
N GLY A 82 12.46 6.06 -20.94
CA GLY A 82 11.89 7.26 -21.58
C GLY A 82 10.85 7.94 -20.68
N ASN A 83 9.59 7.91 -21.11
CA ASN A 83 8.44 8.48 -20.38
C ASN A 83 7.58 7.40 -19.70
N GLN A 84 8.07 6.16 -19.62
CA GLN A 84 7.40 5.07 -18.93
C GLN A 84 8.07 4.81 -17.59
N TYR A 85 7.26 4.65 -16.55
CA TYR A 85 7.66 4.27 -15.22
C TYR A 85 7.00 2.95 -14.86
N ARG A 86 7.75 2.08 -14.17
CA ARG A 86 7.24 0.80 -13.67
C ARG A 86 8.03 0.38 -12.45
N PHE A 87 7.43 -0.43 -11.58
CA PHE A 87 8.20 -1.15 -10.58
C PHE A 87 9.26 -2.04 -11.24
N VAL A 88 10.37 -2.29 -10.53
CA VAL A 88 11.42 -3.20 -11.00
C VAL A 88 10.87 -4.57 -11.40
N HIS A 89 9.81 -5.02 -10.71
CA HIS A 89 9.07 -6.24 -11.01
C HIS A 89 7.61 -6.12 -10.56
N ARG A 90 6.69 -6.86 -11.21
CA ARG A 90 5.25 -6.87 -10.86
C ARG A 90 5.01 -7.31 -9.41
N SER A 91 5.79 -8.27 -8.92
CA SER A 91 5.68 -8.73 -7.53
C SER A 91 5.94 -7.63 -6.49
N VAL A 92 6.72 -6.59 -6.83
CA VAL A 92 6.95 -5.45 -5.91
C VAL A 92 5.71 -4.57 -5.83
N LEU A 93 5.06 -4.32 -6.98
CA LEU A 93 3.76 -3.63 -7.04
C LEU A 93 2.71 -4.40 -6.22
N GLU A 94 2.60 -5.71 -6.44
CA GLU A 94 1.67 -6.59 -5.73
C GLU A 94 1.98 -6.68 -4.23
N TYR A 95 3.26 -6.67 -3.84
CA TYR A 95 3.66 -6.61 -2.44
C TYR A 95 3.15 -5.35 -1.75
N PHE A 96 3.33 -4.17 -2.35
CA PHE A 96 2.83 -2.92 -1.77
C PHE A 96 1.30 -2.86 -1.75
N LEU A 97 0.62 -3.42 -2.75
CA LEU A 97 -0.83 -3.59 -2.70
C LEU A 97 -1.25 -4.49 -1.53
N SER A 98 -0.54 -5.60 -1.32
CA SER A 98 -0.80 -6.53 -0.22
C SER A 98 -0.60 -5.85 1.15
N ARG A 99 0.39 -4.96 1.25
CA ARG A 99 0.64 -4.15 2.45
C ARG A 99 -0.46 -3.14 2.76
N ILE A 100 -1.26 -2.74 1.77
CA ILE A 100 -2.43 -1.87 1.98
C ILE A 100 -3.58 -2.67 2.59
N ILE A 101 -3.75 -3.92 2.15
CA ILE A 101 -4.79 -4.82 2.70
C ILE A 101 -4.39 -5.31 4.10
N TYR A 102 -3.11 -5.61 4.30
CA TYR A 102 -2.54 -6.05 5.56
C TYR A 102 -1.36 -5.16 5.96
N ASN A 103 -1.60 -4.22 6.87
CA ASN A 103 -0.53 -3.42 7.46
C ASN A 103 -0.36 -3.78 8.95
N PRO A 104 0.74 -4.47 9.34
CA PRO A 104 0.97 -4.81 10.74
C PRO A 104 1.29 -3.58 11.60
N VAL A 105 1.77 -2.48 10.99
CA VAL A 105 2.25 -1.29 11.74
C VAL A 105 1.09 -0.47 12.32
N SER A 106 -0.09 -0.48 11.69
CA SER A 106 -1.28 0.24 12.19
C SER A 106 -1.99 -0.45 13.36
N ILE A 107 -1.42 -1.53 13.91
CA ILE A 107 -1.98 -2.24 15.07
C ILE A 107 -1.46 -1.63 16.39
N ASP A 108 -0.36 -0.87 16.38
CA ASP A 108 0.34 -0.44 17.62
C ASP A 108 0.46 1.09 17.82
N ASP A 109 -0.33 1.92 17.15
CA ASP A 109 -0.38 3.37 17.42
C ASP A 109 -1.22 3.77 18.64
N ASP A 110 -1.69 2.79 19.43
CA ASP A 110 -2.19 3.04 20.79
C ASP A 110 -1.15 2.60 21.83
N LYS A 111 -0.04 3.34 21.84
CA LYS A 111 0.82 3.67 23.00
C LYS A 111 1.39 2.53 23.84
N GLU A 112 2.71 2.65 24.04
CA GLU A 112 3.44 2.35 25.28
C GLU A 112 2.55 2.07 26.51
N ALA A 113 2.39 0.80 26.84
CA ALA A 113 2.04 0.36 28.18
C ALA A 113 2.90 -0.88 28.47
N ASP A 114 4.10 -0.60 28.97
CA ASP A 114 4.95 -1.54 29.67
C ASP A 114 4.18 -2.04 30.92
N SER A 115 3.37 -3.09 30.73
CA SER A 115 2.73 -3.83 31.80
C SER A 115 2.41 -5.23 31.31
N GLN A 116 3.24 -6.19 31.75
CA GLN A 116 2.89 -7.60 31.74
C GLN A 116 1.67 -7.81 32.64
N ASP A 117 0.48 -7.77 32.05
CA ASP A 117 -0.72 -8.33 32.66
C ASP A 117 -1.54 -8.97 31.54
N GLU A 118 -2.06 -10.17 31.81
CA GLU A 118 -2.90 -10.98 30.93
C GLU A 118 -4.18 -10.20 30.56
N ALA A 119 -4.10 -9.40 29.50
CA ALA A 119 -5.20 -8.56 29.05
C ALA A 119 -6.16 -9.36 28.16
N GLU A 120 -7.42 -9.42 28.59
CA GLU A 120 -8.55 -9.87 27.78
C GLU A 120 -8.47 -9.26 26.37
N ALA A 121 -8.44 -10.13 25.36
CA ALA A 121 -8.29 -9.73 23.97
C ALA A 121 -9.43 -8.78 23.59
N SER A 122 -9.10 -7.50 23.40
CA SER A 122 -10.01 -6.54 22.78
C SER A 122 -10.49 -7.10 21.45
N PRO A 123 -11.79 -6.96 21.10
CA PRO A 123 -12.32 -7.52 19.87
C PRO A 123 -11.54 -6.97 18.66
N PRO A 124 -11.28 -7.80 17.64
CA PRO A 124 -10.57 -7.35 16.45
C PRO A 124 -11.26 -6.13 15.86
N ARG A 125 -10.48 -5.07 15.57
CA ARG A 125 -11.02 -3.90 14.89
C ARG A 125 -11.64 -4.35 13.56
N PRO A 126 -12.84 -3.89 13.19
CA PRO A 126 -13.43 -4.23 11.91
C PRO A 126 -12.56 -3.68 10.77
N LEU A 127 -12.47 -4.44 9.68
CA LEU A 127 -11.80 -3.98 8.46
C LEU A 127 -12.59 -2.80 7.86
N ASP A 128 -11.87 -1.84 7.30
CA ASP A 128 -12.49 -0.70 6.63
C ASP A 128 -13.25 -1.17 5.38
N ALA A 129 -14.53 -0.80 5.28
CA ALA A 129 -15.37 -1.09 4.12
C ALA A 129 -14.88 -0.38 2.84
N ASN A 130 -14.05 0.66 2.99
CA ASN A 130 -13.36 1.30 1.87
C ASN A 130 -12.03 0.62 1.51
N SER A 131 -11.63 -0.44 2.21
CA SER A 131 -10.41 -1.17 1.87
C SER A 131 -10.56 -1.93 0.56
N LEU A 132 -9.42 -2.21 -0.07
CA LEU A 132 -9.33 -2.97 -1.32
C LEU A 132 -9.95 -4.36 -1.21
N LEU A 133 -10.03 -4.93 -0.01
CA LEU A 133 -10.69 -6.21 0.24
C LEU A 133 -12.17 -6.16 -0.17
N PHE A 134 -12.85 -5.03 0.01
CA PHE A 134 -14.28 -4.87 -0.31
C PHE A 134 -14.51 -4.38 -1.75
N GLN A 135 -13.54 -3.68 -2.33
CA GLN A 135 -13.73 -2.99 -3.60
C GLN A 135 -13.27 -3.81 -4.82
N LYS A 136 -12.27 -4.67 -4.68
CA LYS A 136 -11.66 -5.39 -5.81
C LYS A 136 -11.72 -6.90 -5.60
N ASN A 137 -12.04 -7.62 -6.66
CA ASN A 137 -11.90 -9.07 -6.69
C ASN A 137 -10.40 -9.41 -6.79
N LEU A 138 -9.85 -10.06 -5.76
CA LEU A 138 -8.41 -10.38 -5.69
C LEU A 138 -8.07 -11.71 -6.36
N LEU A 139 -9.06 -12.46 -6.88
CA LEU A 139 -8.84 -13.77 -7.51
C LEU A 139 -7.89 -13.72 -8.72
N GLU A 140 -7.86 -12.57 -9.41
CA GLU A 140 -6.95 -12.34 -10.54
C GLU A 140 -5.53 -12.00 -10.10
N GLU A 141 -5.32 -11.69 -8.82
CA GLU A 141 -4.04 -11.26 -8.23
C GLU A 141 -3.46 -12.36 -7.33
N SER A 142 -3.08 -13.49 -7.93
CA SER A 142 -2.67 -14.69 -7.18
C SER A 142 -1.51 -14.45 -6.21
N SER A 143 -0.54 -13.58 -6.56
CA SER A 143 0.57 -13.23 -5.66
C SER A 143 0.09 -12.50 -4.39
N VAL A 144 -0.92 -11.64 -4.53
CA VAL A 144 -1.53 -10.90 -3.42
C VAL A 144 -2.23 -11.88 -2.48
N ILE A 145 -3.04 -12.79 -3.04
CA ILE A 145 -3.70 -13.84 -2.26
C ILE A 145 -2.67 -14.68 -1.53
N GLN A 146 -1.65 -15.19 -2.22
CA GLN A 146 -0.63 -16.03 -1.60
C GLN A 146 0.07 -15.32 -0.43
N PHE A 147 0.41 -14.04 -0.62
CA PHE A 147 0.99 -13.24 0.45
C PHE A 147 0.04 -13.13 1.65
N LEU A 148 -1.25 -12.83 1.42
CA LEU A 148 -2.24 -12.68 2.48
C LEU A 148 -2.50 -14.01 3.21
N CYS A 149 -2.55 -15.14 2.50
CA CYS A 149 -2.64 -16.48 3.11
C CYS A 149 -1.49 -16.73 4.08
N ASP A 150 -0.26 -16.36 3.69
CA ASP A 150 0.90 -16.53 4.55
C ASP A 150 0.88 -15.57 5.75
N ARG A 151 0.24 -14.41 5.65
CA ARG A 151 0.04 -13.48 6.78
C ARG A 151 -1.04 -13.95 7.75
N VAL A 152 -2.14 -14.52 7.26
CA VAL A 152 -3.19 -15.11 8.12
C VAL A 152 -2.62 -16.16 9.07
N LYS A 153 -1.74 -17.04 8.58
CA LYS A 153 -1.08 -18.08 9.39
C LYS A 153 -0.24 -17.51 10.55
N LEU A 154 0.23 -16.27 10.41
CA LEU A 154 1.08 -15.60 11.39
C LEU A 154 0.32 -14.64 12.31
N ASN A 155 -0.94 -14.31 12.00
CA ASN A 155 -1.69 -13.28 12.71
C ASN A 155 -3.16 -13.71 12.90
N LEU A 156 -3.45 -14.21 14.11
CA LEU A 156 -4.79 -14.67 14.49
C LEU A 156 -5.85 -13.56 14.44
N THR A 157 -5.46 -12.31 14.73
CA THR A 157 -6.36 -11.15 14.66
C THR A 157 -6.84 -10.93 13.23
N PHE A 158 -5.93 -11.02 12.25
CA PHE A 158 -6.27 -10.90 10.84
C PHE A 158 -7.16 -12.06 10.37
N GLU A 159 -6.91 -13.28 10.84
CA GLU A 159 -7.81 -14.43 10.59
C GLU A 159 -9.23 -14.16 11.11
N GLN A 160 -9.36 -13.67 12.34
CA GLN A 160 -10.65 -13.36 12.96
C GLN A 160 -11.39 -12.23 12.25
N GLN A 161 -10.67 -11.20 11.77
CA GLN A 161 -11.22 -10.13 10.95
C GLN A 161 -11.82 -10.67 9.65
N LEU A 162 -11.11 -11.56 8.95
CA LEU A 162 -11.60 -12.18 7.71
C LEU A 162 -12.83 -13.06 7.97
N ARG A 163 -12.84 -13.84 9.06
CA ARG A 163 -14.03 -14.63 9.46
C ARG A 163 -15.24 -13.74 9.75
N THR A 164 -15.02 -12.61 10.40
CA THR A 164 -16.08 -11.62 10.68
C THR A 164 -16.69 -11.09 9.39
N VAL A 165 -15.88 -10.80 8.36
CA VAL A 165 -16.37 -10.37 7.03
C VAL A 165 -17.24 -11.46 6.38
N ILE A 166 -16.86 -12.73 6.49
CA ILE A 166 -17.67 -13.86 5.98
C ILE A 166 -19.00 -13.99 6.71
N ASP A 167 -19.01 -13.77 8.02
CA ASP A 167 -20.26 -13.80 8.78
C ASP A 167 -21.16 -12.62 8.44
N GLN A 168 -20.59 -11.43 8.21
CA GLN A 168 -21.33 -10.25 7.76
C GLN A 168 -21.99 -10.45 6.39
N SER A 169 -21.39 -11.22 5.47
CA SER A 169 -21.98 -11.46 4.16
C SER A 169 -23.25 -12.31 4.18
N LYS A 170 -23.58 -12.93 5.31
CA LYS A 170 -24.86 -13.63 5.50
C LYS A 170 -26.03 -12.66 5.65
N ILE A 171 -25.75 -11.42 6.07
CA ILE A 171 -26.77 -10.40 6.38
C ILE A 171 -26.65 -9.17 5.47
N ASP A 172 -25.48 -8.90 4.91
CA ASP A 172 -25.22 -7.76 4.02
C ASP A 172 -24.58 -8.18 2.69
N ALA A 173 -25.36 -8.08 1.61
CA ALA A 173 -24.92 -8.38 0.26
C ALA A 173 -23.78 -7.44 -0.23
N SER A 174 -23.62 -6.25 0.36
CA SER A 174 -22.54 -5.32 -0.02
C SER A 174 -21.15 -5.88 0.28
N THR A 175 -21.06 -6.85 1.20
CA THR A 175 -19.80 -7.50 1.61
C THR A 175 -19.44 -8.74 0.78
N THR A 176 -20.20 -9.07 -0.26
CA THR A 176 -20.01 -10.31 -1.05
C THR A 176 -18.61 -10.43 -1.65
N ILE A 177 -18.04 -9.34 -2.18
CA ILE A 177 -16.68 -9.33 -2.74
C ILE A 177 -15.66 -9.58 -1.62
N ALA A 178 -15.80 -8.89 -0.50
CA ALA A 178 -14.93 -9.04 0.65
C ALA A 178 -14.96 -10.45 1.23
N ALA A 179 -16.14 -11.06 1.34
CA ALA A 179 -16.31 -12.43 1.79
C ALA A 179 -15.71 -13.44 0.79
N THR A 180 -15.85 -13.21 -0.52
CA THR A 180 -15.22 -14.05 -1.55
C THR A 180 -13.70 -14.00 -1.42
N ASN A 181 -13.12 -12.80 -1.26
CA ASN A 181 -11.69 -12.63 -1.02
C ASN A 181 -11.26 -13.31 0.29
N ALA A 182 -12.00 -13.09 1.38
CA ALA A 182 -11.73 -13.67 2.70
C ALA A 182 -11.75 -15.21 2.68
N ILE A 183 -12.75 -15.82 2.03
CA ILE A 183 -12.83 -17.27 1.84
C ILE A 183 -11.62 -17.79 1.05
N THR A 184 -11.13 -17.03 0.08
CA THR A 184 -9.98 -17.46 -0.72
C THR A 184 -8.66 -17.34 0.04
N ILE A 185 -8.55 -16.36 0.94
CA ILE A 185 -7.36 -16.11 1.76
C ILE A 185 -7.24 -17.15 2.89
N LEU A 186 -8.36 -17.58 3.49
CA LEU A 186 -8.43 -18.56 4.58
C LEU A 186 -8.23 -20.00 4.10
#